data_AF-A0A161QL79-F1
#
_entry.id   AF-A0A161QL79-F1
#
_cell.length_a   1.000
_cell.length_b   1.000
_cell.length_c   1.000
_cell.angle_alpha   90.00
_cell.angle_beta   90.00
_cell.angle_gamma   90.00
#
_symmetry.space_group_name_H-M   'P 1'
#
loop_
_entity.id
_entity.type
_entity.pdbx_description
1 polymer ?
#
loop_
_entity_poly.entity_id
_entity_poly.type
_entity_poly.pdbx_seq_one_letter_code
_entity_poly.pdbx_strand_id
1 'polypeptide(L)'
;MTYAELIRFVAMTDRLGDHSIGTAAMLAYFWLQRQVDILERLSWEQYRPADAPDIVRIFHHKTHEMVDIPLVDTDGSLLWPEMCERLDRTCRRGPLIIMRDRPDRLRKAYLPWREDYFRHRVADIRTAAGIDAEVKFMGLRHGGNTEGADADLSDAQLRALSGHRTASMVVTYARTSMQQRRDGARKRRDARENLLE
;
A
#
# COMPACT_ATOMS: atom_id res chain seq x y z
N MET A 1 8.33 8.96 -1.36
CA MET A 1 6.88 8.70 -1.35
C MET A 1 6.38 8.79 0.08
N THR A 2 5.83 9.93 0.45
CA THR A 2 5.03 10.15 1.66
C THR A 2 3.55 9.92 1.35
N TYR A 3 2.69 9.87 2.38
CA TYR A 3 1.24 9.83 2.20
C TYR A 3 0.72 10.99 1.34
N ALA A 4 1.21 12.22 1.59
CA ALA A 4 0.84 13.38 0.79
C ALA A 4 1.25 13.25 -0.69
N GLU A 5 2.39 12.63 -0.98
CA GLU A 5 2.80 12.31 -2.36
C GLU A 5 1.91 11.23 -2.98
N LEU A 6 1.52 10.19 -2.22
CA LEU A 6 0.55 9.19 -2.66
C LEU A 6 -0.77 9.85 -3.05
N ILE A 7 -1.33 10.72 -2.21
CA ILE A 7 -2.62 11.38 -2.49
C ILE A 7 -2.53 12.23 -3.76
N ARG A 8 -1.45 13.01 -3.94
CA ARG A 8 -1.24 13.75 -5.19
C ARG A 8 -1.11 12.85 -6.41
N PHE A 9 -0.37 11.75 -6.28
CA PHE A 9 -0.22 10.76 -7.34
C PHE A 9 -1.58 10.16 -7.72
N VAL A 10 -2.36 9.71 -6.74
CA VAL A 10 -3.69 9.15 -6.91
C VAL A 10 -4.63 10.14 -7.59
N ALA A 11 -4.73 11.38 -7.10
CA ALA A 11 -5.56 12.41 -7.72
C ALA A 11 -5.15 12.66 -9.19
N MET A 12 -3.86 12.61 -9.49
CA MET A 12 -3.35 12.73 -10.85
C MET A 12 -3.75 11.53 -11.73
N THR A 13 -3.65 10.30 -11.20
CA THR A 13 -4.12 9.11 -11.94
C THR A 13 -5.60 9.20 -12.28
N ASP A 14 -6.42 9.66 -11.33
CA ASP A 14 -7.87 9.78 -11.53
C ASP A 14 -8.19 10.86 -12.56
N ARG A 15 -7.49 12.01 -12.51
CA ARG A 15 -7.62 13.08 -13.52
C ARG A 15 -7.25 12.62 -14.94
N LEU A 16 -6.28 11.70 -15.07
CA LEU A 16 -5.81 11.17 -16.35
C LEU A 16 -6.61 9.93 -16.83
N GLY A 17 -7.55 9.45 -16.02
CA GLY A 17 -8.33 8.24 -16.30
C GLY A 17 -7.53 6.94 -16.18
N ASP A 18 -6.43 6.95 -15.42
CA ASP A 18 -5.60 5.77 -15.13
C ASP A 18 -5.87 5.25 -13.71
N HIS A 19 -7.16 5.15 -13.35
CA HIS A 19 -7.63 4.77 -12.01
C HIS A 19 -6.99 3.49 -11.49
N SER A 20 -6.75 2.50 -12.36
CA SER A 20 -6.09 1.23 -11.99
C SER A 20 -4.67 1.45 -11.46
N ILE A 21 -3.93 2.42 -11.98
CA ILE A 21 -2.58 2.75 -11.48
C ILE A 21 -2.66 3.44 -10.12
N GLY A 22 -3.67 4.28 -9.90
CA GLY A 22 -3.93 4.88 -8.58
C GLY A 22 -4.27 3.82 -7.54
N THR A 23 -5.12 2.86 -7.90
CA THR A 23 -5.44 1.70 -7.05
C THR A 23 -4.20 0.88 -6.75
N ALA A 24 -3.35 0.62 -7.76
CA ALA A 24 -2.09 -0.08 -7.56
C ALA A 24 -1.14 0.67 -6.59
N ALA A 25 -1.10 2.01 -6.66
CA ALA A 25 -0.31 2.81 -5.75
C ALA A 25 -0.80 2.71 -4.30
N MET A 26 -2.12 2.75 -4.10
CA MET A 26 -2.73 2.58 -2.77
C MET A 26 -2.48 1.17 -2.22
N LEU A 27 -2.59 0.11 -3.03
CA LEU A 27 -2.24 -1.27 -2.63
C LEU A 27 -0.78 -1.40 -2.19
N ALA A 28 0.13 -0.76 -2.92
CA ALA A 28 1.55 -0.77 -2.59
C ALA A 28 1.84 -0.02 -1.29
N TYR A 29 1.06 1.00 -0.97
CA TYR A 29 1.27 1.85 0.20
C TYR A 29 0.54 1.34 1.45
N PHE A 30 -0.78 1.15 1.41
CA PHE A 30 -1.57 0.73 2.57
C PHE A 30 -1.34 -0.72 2.95
N TRP A 31 -1.39 -1.62 1.97
CA TRP A 31 -1.18 -3.05 2.21
C TRP A 31 0.27 -3.45 1.99
N LEU A 32 1.16 -2.49 1.76
CA LEU A 32 2.59 -2.72 1.62
C LEU A 32 2.93 -3.70 0.50
N GLN A 33 2.12 -3.86 -0.56
CA GLN A 33 2.36 -4.91 -1.55
C GLN A 33 3.46 -4.57 -2.57
N ARG A 34 4.11 -5.60 -3.11
CA ARG A 34 5.12 -5.43 -4.18
C ARG A 34 4.42 -5.28 -5.53
N GLN A 35 5.03 -4.52 -6.43
CA GLN A 35 4.50 -4.30 -7.78
C GLN A 35 4.13 -5.61 -8.49
N VAL A 36 5.03 -6.60 -8.49
CA VAL A 36 4.78 -7.89 -9.14
C VAL A 36 3.58 -8.63 -8.54
N ASP A 37 3.43 -8.62 -7.21
CA ASP A 37 2.29 -9.26 -6.53
C ASP A 37 0.97 -8.55 -6.89
N ILE A 38 1.01 -7.21 -6.93
CA ILE A 38 -0.14 -6.36 -7.32
C ILE A 38 -0.57 -6.60 -8.77
N LEU A 39 0.39 -6.68 -9.69
CA LEU A 39 0.10 -6.75 -11.12
C LEU A 39 -0.25 -8.16 -11.61
N GLU A 40 0.24 -9.20 -10.95
CA GLU A 40 0.16 -10.56 -11.48
C GLU A 40 -0.71 -11.51 -10.65
N ARG A 41 -0.99 -11.18 -9.38
CA ARG A 41 -1.55 -12.15 -8.43
C ARG A 41 -2.80 -11.66 -7.72
N LEU A 42 -2.87 -10.38 -7.36
CA LEU A 42 -3.98 -9.87 -6.57
C LEU A 42 -5.29 -9.82 -7.39
N SER A 43 -6.23 -10.68 -7.02
CA SER A 43 -7.51 -10.89 -7.71
C SER A 43 -8.72 -10.42 -6.89
N TRP A 44 -9.86 -10.26 -7.56
CA TRP A 44 -11.11 -9.91 -6.88
C TRP A 44 -11.62 -11.01 -5.94
N GLU A 45 -11.25 -12.27 -6.16
CA GLU A 45 -11.63 -13.39 -5.28
C GLU A 45 -10.92 -13.31 -3.92
N GLN A 46 -9.80 -12.61 -3.86
CA GLN A 46 -9.03 -12.41 -2.63
C GLN A 46 -9.53 -11.23 -1.81
N TYR A 47 -10.23 -10.27 -2.40
CA TYR A 47 -10.76 -9.10 -1.72
C TYR A 47 -12.20 -9.37 -1.26
N ARG A 48 -12.43 -9.36 0.06
CA ARG A 48 -13.72 -9.72 0.67
C ARG A 48 -14.26 -11.06 0.14
N PRO A 49 -13.48 -12.15 0.26
CA PRO A 49 -13.93 -13.46 -0.20
C PRO A 49 -15.24 -13.86 0.51
N ALA A 50 -16.07 -14.66 -0.16
CA ALA A 50 -17.41 -14.99 0.32
C ALA A 50 -17.43 -15.65 1.72
N ASP A 51 -16.38 -16.40 2.07
CA ASP A 51 -16.22 -17.08 3.35
C ASP A 51 -15.56 -16.21 4.43
N ALA A 52 -14.99 -15.06 4.08
CA ALA A 52 -14.38 -14.12 5.02
C ALA A 52 -14.46 -12.67 4.46
N PRO A 53 -15.64 -12.03 4.48
CA PRO A 53 -15.87 -10.74 3.82
C PRO A 53 -15.10 -9.58 4.46
N ASP A 54 -14.55 -9.75 5.66
CA ASP A 54 -13.86 -8.71 6.44
C ASP A 54 -12.34 -8.72 6.29
N ILE A 55 -11.82 -9.47 5.31
CA ILE A 55 -10.38 -9.56 5.04
C ILE A 55 -10.04 -9.35 3.56
N VAL A 56 -8.75 -9.17 3.28
CA VAL A 56 -8.14 -9.45 1.99
C VAL A 56 -7.05 -10.51 2.13
N ARG A 57 -7.07 -11.50 1.23
CA ARG A 57 -6.13 -12.63 1.19
C ARG A 57 -4.95 -12.32 0.27
N ILE A 58 -3.77 -12.14 0.82
CA ILE A 58 -2.60 -11.72 0.06
C ILE A 58 -1.56 -12.84 -0.02
N PHE A 59 -1.17 -13.19 -1.24
CA PHE A 59 -0.05 -14.08 -1.47
C PHE A 59 1.26 -13.30 -1.70
N HIS A 60 2.29 -13.61 -0.93
CA HIS A 60 3.63 -13.01 -1.06
C HIS A 60 4.60 -13.93 -1.82
N HIS A 61 4.90 -13.63 -3.10
CA HIS A 61 5.73 -14.53 -3.92
C HIS A 61 7.16 -14.77 -3.39
N LYS A 62 7.74 -13.88 -2.58
CA LYS A 62 9.10 -14.08 -2.04
C LYS A 62 9.14 -15.03 -0.85
N THR A 63 8.05 -15.13 -0.10
CA THR A 63 7.97 -15.99 1.09
C THR A 63 7.08 -17.21 0.87
N HIS A 64 6.30 -17.22 -0.22
CA HIS A 64 5.27 -18.22 -0.54
C HIS A 64 4.21 -18.34 0.56
N GLU A 65 3.96 -17.25 1.27
CA GLU A 65 2.96 -17.19 2.35
C GLU A 65 1.67 -16.54 1.85
N MET A 66 0.55 -17.04 2.36
CA MET A 66 -0.76 -16.41 2.23
C MET A 66 -1.08 -15.75 3.57
N VAL A 67 -1.33 -14.45 3.54
CA VAL A 67 -1.56 -13.63 4.73
C VAL A 67 -2.91 -12.93 4.60
N ASP A 68 -3.72 -13.03 5.65
CA ASP A 68 -4.98 -12.31 5.76
C ASP A 68 -4.69 -10.92 6.35
N ILE A 69 -5.07 -9.88 5.62
CA ILE A 69 -5.08 -8.51 6.15
C ILE A 69 -6.53 -8.17 6.53
N PRO A 70 -6.79 -7.81 7.80
CA PRO A 70 -8.12 -7.40 8.22
C PRO A 70 -8.51 -6.07 7.56
N LEU A 71 -9.75 -6.01 7.08
CA LEU A 71 -10.38 -4.80 6.54
C LEU A 71 -11.24 -4.08 7.57
N VAL A 72 -11.64 -4.80 8.62
CA VAL A 72 -12.55 -4.35 9.68
C VAL A 72 -11.89 -4.58 11.04
N ASP A 73 -12.04 -3.64 11.95
CA ASP A 73 -11.62 -3.76 13.36
C ASP A 73 -12.68 -4.51 14.18
N THR A 74 -12.34 -4.84 15.42
CA THR A 74 -13.17 -5.52 16.42
C THR A 74 -14.48 -4.78 16.74
N ASP A 75 -14.52 -3.46 16.56
CA ASP A 75 -15.72 -2.63 16.74
C ASP A 75 -16.57 -2.48 15.47
N GLY A 76 -16.17 -3.12 14.36
CA GLY A 76 -16.86 -3.05 13.08
C GLY A 76 -16.44 -1.87 12.18
N SER A 77 -15.52 -1.01 12.63
CA SER A 77 -15.00 0.09 11.81
C SER A 77 -14.03 -0.39 10.73
N LEU A 78 -13.96 0.32 9.59
CA LEU A 78 -13.03 -0.01 8.52
C LEU A 78 -11.61 0.44 8.88
N LEU A 79 -10.63 -0.47 8.76
CA LEU A 79 -9.22 -0.18 8.96
C LEU A 79 -8.57 0.54 7.77
N TRP A 80 -9.17 0.42 6.57
CA TRP A 80 -8.68 1.02 5.32
C TRP A 80 -9.83 1.70 4.55
N PRO A 81 -10.52 2.70 5.13
CA PRO A 81 -11.78 3.20 4.59
C PRO A 81 -11.67 3.72 3.16
N GLU A 82 -10.62 4.48 2.84
CA GLU A 82 -10.40 5.04 1.49
C GLU A 82 -10.07 3.96 0.47
N MET A 83 -9.34 2.91 0.90
CA MET A 83 -9.00 1.79 0.03
C MET A 83 -10.21 0.92 -0.26
N CYS A 84 -11.01 0.63 0.77
CA CYS A 84 -12.25 -0.13 0.63
C CYS A 84 -13.24 0.62 -0.27
N GLU A 85 -13.49 1.92 -0.02
CA GLU A 85 -14.38 2.73 -0.85
C GLU A 85 -13.94 2.72 -2.32
N ARG A 86 -12.64 2.85 -2.59
CA ARG A 86 -12.09 2.79 -3.95
C ARG A 86 -12.32 1.43 -4.60
N LEU A 87 -12.04 0.33 -3.91
CA LEU A 87 -12.20 -1.03 -4.46
C LEU A 87 -13.65 -1.38 -4.69
N ASP A 88 -14.54 -1.04 -3.75
CA ASP A 88 -15.97 -1.33 -3.84
C ASP A 88 -16.63 -0.59 -5.03
N ARG A 89 -16.10 0.58 -5.41
CA ARG A 89 -16.55 1.34 -6.58
C ARG A 89 -15.83 0.98 -7.89
N THR A 90 -14.78 0.17 -7.83
CA THR A 90 -13.98 -0.14 -9.01
C THR A 90 -14.72 -1.11 -9.93
N CYS A 91 -14.85 -0.75 -11.20
CA CYS A 91 -15.37 -1.65 -12.23
C CYS A 91 -14.43 -2.86 -12.41
N ARG A 92 -14.95 -4.07 -12.19
CA ARG A 92 -14.20 -5.33 -12.36
C ARG A 92 -14.04 -5.64 -13.85
N ARG A 93 -12.87 -5.31 -14.40
CA ARG A 93 -12.54 -5.47 -15.84
C ARG A 93 -11.95 -6.83 -16.20
N GLY A 94 -11.71 -7.68 -15.21
CA GLY A 94 -11.08 -8.99 -15.34
C GLY A 94 -10.87 -9.63 -13.97
N PRO A 95 -10.15 -10.76 -13.90
CA PRO A 95 -9.95 -11.49 -12.64
C PRO A 95 -9.04 -10.72 -11.66
N LEU A 96 -8.02 -10.03 -12.18
CA LEU A 96 -7.11 -9.22 -11.38
C LEU A 96 -7.77 -7.89 -10.98
N ILE A 97 -7.39 -7.38 -9.81
CA ILE A 97 -7.81 -6.03 -9.38
C ILE A 97 -7.23 -4.98 -10.33
N ILE A 98 -5.97 -5.17 -10.76
CA ILE A 98 -5.23 -4.21 -11.58
C ILE A 98 -5.22 -4.64 -13.05
N MET A 99 -6.26 -4.24 -13.76
CA MET A 99 -6.38 -4.35 -15.22
C MET A 99 -6.21 -2.97 -15.85
N ARG A 100 -5.79 -2.89 -17.13
CA ARG A 100 -5.75 -1.60 -17.84
C ARG A 100 -7.12 -0.94 -17.85
N ASP A 101 -7.16 0.39 -17.71
CA ASP A 101 -8.42 1.15 -17.69
C ASP A 101 -9.09 1.29 -19.06
N ARG A 102 -8.35 0.99 -20.14
CA ARG A 102 -8.83 1.07 -21.52
C ARG A 102 -8.68 -0.30 -22.20
N PRO A 103 -9.64 -0.72 -23.02
CA PRO A 103 -9.53 -1.97 -23.76
C PRO A 103 -8.38 -1.89 -24.77
N ASP A 104 -7.69 -3.01 -24.97
CA ASP A 104 -6.68 -3.13 -26.00
C ASP A 104 -7.31 -2.91 -27.38
N ARG A 105 -6.64 -2.09 -28.20
CA ARG A 105 -7.20 -1.67 -29.50
C ARG A 105 -7.43 -2.84 -30.45
N LEU A 106 -6.58 -3.85 -30.40
CA LEU A 106 -6.64 -5.02 -31.29
C LEU A 106 -7.55 -6.10 -30.72
N ARG A 107 -7.36 -6.47 -29.45
CA ARG A 107 -8.11 -7.55 -28.79
C ARG A 107 -9.51 -7.15 -28.36
N LYS A 108 -9.82 -5.85 -28.32
CA LYS A 108 -11.10 -5.29 -27.85
C LYS A 108 -11.47 -5.76 -26.43
N ALA A 109 -10.46 -6.09 -25.62
CA ALA A 109 -10.60 -6.60 -24.27
C ALA A 109 -9.67 -5.86 -23.32
N TYR A 110 -10.04 -5.79 -22.05
CA TYR A 110 -9.14 -5.29 -21.02
C TYR A 110 -8.02 -6.30 -20.77
N LEU A 111 -6.78 -5.83 -20.81
CA LEU A 111 -5.60 -6.66 -20.58
C LEU A 111 -4.96 -6.30 -19.24
N PRO A 112 -4.28 -7.26 -18.60
CA PRO A 112 -3.38 -6.95 -17.50
C PRO A 112 -2.31 -5.94 -17.93
N TRP A 113 -1.80 -5.19 -16.96
CA TRP A 113 -0.62 -4.37 -17.17
C TRP A 113 0.61 -5.28 -17.37
N ARG A 114 1.46 -4.93 -18.34
CA ARG A 114 2.81 -5.49 -18.43
C ARG A 114 3.74 -4.59 -17.65
N GLU A 115 4.70 -5.15 -16.92
CA GLU A 115 5.58 -4.41 -16.02
C GLU A 115 6.23 -3.19 -16.67
N ASP A 116 6.85 -3.35 -17.85
CA ASP A 116 7.50 -2.23 -18.53
C ASP A 116 6.52 -1.12 -18.91
N TYR A 117 5.36 -1.50 -19.46
CA TYR A 117 4.33 -0.52 -19.83
C TYR A 117 3.76 0.21 -18.62
N PHE A 118 3.54 -0.51 -17.51
CA PHE A 118 3.12 0.06 -16.24
C PHE A 118 4.15 1.06 -15.71
N ARG A 119 5.43 0.69 -15.70
CA ARG A 119 6.53 1.52 -15.21
C ARG A 119 6.67 2.81 -16.01
N HIS A 120 6.55 2.76 -17.34
CA HIS A 120 6.53 3.96 -18.17
C HIS A 120 5.35 4.86 -17.83
N ARG A 121 4.14 4.29 -17.73
CA ARG A 121 2.95 5.09 -17.41
C ARG A 121 3.01 5.71 -16.02
N VAL A 122 3.53 4.99 -15.02
CA VAL A 122 3.79 5.54 -13.68
C VAL A 122 4.77 6.73 -13.74
N ALA A 123 5.82 6.64 -14.55
CA ALA A 123 6.79 7.73 -14.70
C ALA A 123 6.13 8.99 -15.28
N ASP A 124 5.28 8.85 -16.30
CA ASP A 124 4.54 9.96 -16.91
C ASP A 124 3.61 10.64 -15.88
N ILE A 125 2.84 9.84 -15.13
CA ILE A 125 1.89 10.31 -14.13
C ILE A 125 2.63 11.01 -12.98
N ARG A 126 3.74 10.44 -12.54
CA ARG A 126 4.59 11.02 -11.50
C ARG A 126 5.12 12.40 -11.90
N THR A 127 5.61 12.53 -13.13
CA THR A 127 6.03 13.82 -13.69
C THR A 127 4.85 14.80 -13.70
N ALA A 128 3.67 14.36 -14.17
CA ALA A 128 2.47 15.20 -14.17
C ALA A 128 1.99 15.60 -12.77
N ALA A 129 2.26 14.77 -11.74
CA ALA A 129 1.95 15.04 -10.34
C ALA A 129 3.00 15.93 -9.64
N GLY A 130 4.06 16.34 -10.33
CA GLY A 130 5.15 17.14 -9.74
C GLY A 130 5.92 16.38 -8.65
N ILE A 131 5.99 15.06 -8.75
CA ILE A 131 6.73 14.21 -7.81
C ILE A 131 8.13 13.97 -8.37
N ASP A 132 9.14 14.01 -7.49
CA ASP A 132 10.54 13.84 -7.84
C ASP A 132 10.78 12.54 -8.64
N ALA A 133 11.57 12.65 -9.71
CA ALA A 133 11.88 11.56 -10.63
C ALA A 133 12.61 10.38 -9.97
N GLU A 134 13.27 10.59 -8.84
CA GLU A 134 13.91 9.53 -8.05
C GLU A 134 12.91 8.69 -7.26
N VAL A 135 11.71 9.19 -7.01
CA VAL A 135 10.64 8.40 -6.40
C VAL A 135 10.09 7.40 -7.42
N LYS A 136 10.54 6.14 -7.32
CA LYS A 136 10.03 5.03 -8.15
C LYS A 136 8.81 4.36 -7.49
N PHE A 137 8.09 3.53 -8.24
CA PHE A 137 6.89 2.83 -7.74
C PHE A 137 7.19 1.98 -6.48
N MET A 138 8.33 1.28 -6.44
CA MET A 138 8.77 0.53 -5.26
C MET A 138 8.88 1.41 -3.99
N GLY A 139 9.09 2.72 -4.16
CA GLY A 139 9.11 3.70 -3.08
C GLY A 139 7.78 3.84 -2.34
N LEU A 140 6.64 3.45 -2.93
CA LEU A 140 5.33 3.44 -2.26
C LEU A 140 5.32 2.48 -1.06
N ARG A 141 5.76 1.23 -1.27
CA ARG A 141 5.88 0.24 -0.19
C ARG A 141 6.85 0.70 0.90
N HIS A 142 7.95 1.35 0.52
CA HIS A 142 8.90 1.91 1.50
C HIS A 142 8.26 3.07 2.28
N GLY A 143 7.46 3.90 1.60
CA GLY A 143 6.67 4.98 2.19
C GLY A 143 5.72 4.45 3.26
N GLY A 144 4.88 3.47 2.92
CA GLY A 144 3.95 2.86 3.89
C GLY A 144 4.64 2.20 5.08
N ASN A 145 5.78 1.52 4.88
CA ASN A 145 6.55 0.97 6.01
C ASN A 145 7.15 2.09 6.89
N THR A 146 7.58 3.19 6.29
CA THR A 146 8.09 4.36 7.04
C THR A 146 6.97 5.05 7.80
N GLU A 147 5.79 5.19 7.20
CA GLU A 147 4.59 5.71 7.88
C GLU A 147 4.24 4.86 9.10
N GLY A 148 4.19 3.53 8.95
CA GLY A 148 3.93 2.64 10.07
C GLY A 148 4.97 2.80 11.19
N ALA A 149 6.25 2.90 10.84
CA ALA A 149 7.31 3.11 11.83
C ALA A 149 7.21 4.48 12.53
N ASP A 150 6.89 5.55 11.79
CA ASP A 150 6.65 6.88 12.36
C ASP A 150 5.37 6.93 13.21
N ALA A 151 4.41 6.03 12.97
CA ALA A 151 3.22 5.79 13.79
C ALA A 151 3.47 4.83 14.98
N ASP A 152 4.74 4.59 15.33
CA ASP A 152 5.16 3.75 16.47
C ASP A 152 4.67 2.28 16.40
N LEU A 153 4.44 1.73 15.20
CA LEU A 153 4.20 0.29 15.07
C LEU A 153 5.41 -0.48 15.62
N SER A 154 5.14 -1.49 16.44
CA SER A 154 6.16 -2.42 16.87
C SER A 154 6.75 -3.18 15.68
N ASP A 155 7.99 -3.66 15.84
CA ASP A 155 8.63 -4.53 14.85
C ASP A 155 7.75 -5.73 14.45
N ALA A 156 6.96 -6.27 15.39
CA ALA A 156 6.03 -7.36 15.12
C ALA A 156 4.87 -6.93 14.21
N GLN A 157 4.26 -5.77 14.47
CA GLN A 157 3.19 -5.21 13.63
C GLN A 157 3.69 -4.85 12.24
N LEU A 158 4.86 -4.21 12.13
CA LEU A 158 5.49 -3.91 10.84
C LEU A 158 5.71 -5.18 10.02
N ARG A 159 6.24 -6.24 10.63
CA ARG A 159 6.43 -7.53 9.95
C ARG A 159 5.12 -8.17 9.52
N ALA A 160 4.11 -8.17 10.40
CA ALA A 160 2.79 -8.75 10.12
C ALA A 160 2.12 -8.09 8.91
N LEU A 161 2.18 -6.76 8.79
CA LEU A 161 1.58 -6.04 7.66
C LEU A 161 2.38 -6.16 6.35
N SER A 162 3.70 -6.25 6.45
CA SER A 162 4.59 -6.17 5.29
C SER A 162 5.03 -7.53 4.73
N GLY A 163 4.89 -8.61 5.49
CA GLY A 163 5.42 -9.93 5.15
C GLY A 163 6.95 -10.01 5.26
N HIS A 164 7.59 -9.18 6.09
CA HIS A 164 9.02 -9.31 6.40
C HIS A 164 9.24 -10.39 7.47
N ARG A 165 10.20 -11.29 7.26
CA ARG A 165 10.44 -12.44 8.15
C ARG A 165 11.27 -12.11 9.39
N THR A 166 12.21 -11.16 9.29
CA THR A 166 13.17 -10.87 10.37
C THR A 166 13.08 -9.41 10.81
N ALA A 167 13.39 -9.15 12.09
CA ALA A 167 13.45 -7.80 12.64
C ALA A 167 14.46 -6.91 11.89
N SER A 168 15.59 -7.49 11.46
CA SER A 168 16.61 -6.80 10.67
C SER A 168 16.11 -6.24 9.34
N MET A 169 15.04 -6.78 8.76
CA MET A 169 14.45 -6.24 7.53
C MET A 169 13.62 -4.98 7.80
N VAL A 170 12.97 -4.90 8.97
CA VAL A 170 12.10 -3.76 9.32
C VAL A 170 12.85 -2.63 10.03
N VAL A 171 13.99 -2.91 10.66
CA VAL A 171 14.81 -1.91 11.37
C VAL A 171 15.23 -0.73 10.48
N THR A 172 15.30 -0.94 9.16
CA THR A 172 15.63 0.12 8.19
C THR A 172 14.54 1.18 8.09
N TYR A 173 13.29 0.83 8.41
CA TYR A 173 12.15 1.75 8.45
C TYR A 173 11.96 2.40 9.81
N ALA A 174 12.43 1.74 10.88
CA ALA A 174 12.64 2.35 12.19
C ALA A 174 13.77 3.38 12.08
N ARG A 175 13.52 4.43 11.30
CA ARG A 175 14.47 5.50 11.07
C ARG A 175 14.76 6.10 12.43
N THR A 176 16.03 6.39 12.66
CA THR A 176 16.46 7.32 13.69
C THR A 176 16.06 8.74 13.27
N SER A 177 14.77 8.96 13.01
CA SER A 177 14.22 10.25 12.62
C SER A 177 14.26 11.18 13.83
N MET A 178 14.33 12.48 13.59
CA MET A 178 14.22 13.45 14.69
C MET A 178 12.88 13.33 15.42
N GLN A 179 11.83 12.88 14.73
CA GLN A 179 10.53 12.60 15.31
C GLN A 179 10.61 11.43 16.31
N GLN A 180 11.13 10.28 15.89
CA GLN A 180 11.37 9.13 16.77
C GLN A 180 12.24 9.48 18.00
N ARG A 181 13.27 10.32 17.81
CA ARG A 181 14.06 10.84 18.95
C ARG A 181 13.23 11.70 19.91
N ARG A 182 12.36 12.57 19.38
CA ARG A 182 11.45 13.43 20.18
C ARG A 182 10.42 12.58 20.93
N ASP A 183 9.85 11.57 20.28
CA ASP A 183 8.87 10.66 20.89
C ASP A 183 9.51 9.81 21.99
N GLY A 184 10.68 9.25 21.73
CA GLY A 184 11.47 8.56 22.76
C GLY A 184 11.83 9.47 23.94
N ALA A 185 12.21 10.73 23.68
CA ALA A 185 12.50 11.70 24.73
C ALA A 185 11.26 12.09 25.55
N ARG A 186 10.09 12.27 24.89
CA ARG A 186 8.80 12.49 25.54
C ARG A 186 8.42 11.33 26.45
N LYS A 187 8.41 10.10 25.92
CA LYS A 187 8.12 8.88 26.71
C LYS A 187 9.00 8.78 27.95
N ARG A 188 10.31 9.09 27.83
CA ARG A 188 11.23 9.11 28.97
C ARG A 188 10.93 10.21 29.99
N ARG A 189 10.48 11.39 29.55
CA ARG A 189 10.10 12.49 30.44
C ARG A 189 8.82 12.13 31.19
N ASP A 190 7.79 11.72 30.47
CA ASP A 190 6.48 11.40 31.04
C ASP A 190 6.60 10.24 32.07
N ALA A 191 7.44 9.23 31.79
CA ALA A 191 7.73 8.16 32.76
C ALA A 191 8.43 8.63 34.04
N ARG A 192 9.20 9.73 34.01
CA ARG A 192 9.80 10.31 35.22
C ARG A 192 8.78 11.14 36.01
N GLU A 193 7.89 11.85 35.31
CA GLU A 193 6.84 12.66 35.92
C GLU A 193 5.84 11.77 36.67
N ASN A 194 5.46 10.62 36.10
CA ASN A 194 4.57 9.63 36.73
C ASN A 194 5.15 8.95 37.99
N LEU A 195 6.46 9.07 38.26
CA LEU A 195 7.10 8.55 39.48
C LEU A 195 7.09 9.57 40.63
N LEU A 196 6.69 10.81 40.35
CA LEU A 196 6.64 11.90 41.32
C LEU A 196 5.21 12.17 41.83
N GLU A 197 4.21 11.49 41.25
CA GLU A 197 2.82 11.41 41.72
C GLU A 197 2.62 10.20 42.64
#